data_AF-B0P6Z4-F1
#
_entry.id   AF-B0P6Z4-F1
#
_cell.length_a   1.000
_cell.length_b   1.000
_cell.length_c   1.000
_cell.angle_alpha   90.00
_cell.angle_beta   90.00
_cell.angle_gamma   90.00
#
_symmetry.space_group_name_H-M   'P 1'
#
loop_
_entity.id
_entity.type
_entity.pdbx_description
1 polymer ?
#
loop_
_entity_poly.entity_id
_entity_poly.type
_entity_poly.pdbx_seq_one_letter_code
_entity_poly.pdbx_strand_id
1 'polypeptide(L)'
;MTAEDWKRAEQALNLFHPIQLKADGYDITLVLEPVSVYQNRIMVYIGGKFRGKWIAEDCEERRRFLQEHRHSLLNHKEKAKFKKLPKRMQKELQEKYPMQYSSFTPQWSSFRALKKHFCANNQSIELLKA
;
A
#
# COMPACT_ATOMS: atom_id res chain seq x y z
N MET A 1 16.44 4.08 -9.69
CA MET A 1 16.91 2.76 -9.22
C MET A 1 16.92 1.80 -10.38
N THR A 2 18.05 1.13 -10.58
CA THR A 2 18.20 0.06 -11.57
C THR A 2 17.49 -1.22 -11.10
N ALA A 3 17.36 -2.21 -11.98
CA ALA A 3 16.83 -3.53 -11.60
C ALA A 3 17.70 -4.21 -10.53
N GLU A 4 19.01 -3.97 -10.56
CA GLU A 4 20.00 -4.50 -9.62
C GLU A 4 19.85 -3.86 -8.24
N ASP A 5 19.66 -2.54 -8.17
CA ASP A 5 19.43 -1.83 -6.89
C ASP A 5 18.20 -2.39 -6.17
N TRP A 6 17.13 -2.64 -6.92
CA TRP A 6 15.90 -3.23 -6.36
C TRP A 6 16.13 -4.64 -5.83
N LYS A 7 16.92 -5.44 -6.54
CA LYS A 7 17.27 -6.80 -6.11
C LYS A 7 18.12 -6.77 -4.84
N ARG A 8 19.09 -5.86 -4.77
CA ARG A 8 19.93 -5.65 -3.58
C ARG A 8 19.09 -5.23 -2.39
N ALA A 9 18.18 -4.28 -2.58
CA ALA A 9 17.24 -3.86 -1.53
C ALA A 9 16.36 -5.03 -1.06
N GLU A 10 15.77 -5.80 -1.98
CA GLU A 10 14.95 -6.97 -1.62
C GLU A 10 15.73 -8.01 -0.81
N GLN A 11 16.98 -8.28 -1.18
CA GLN A 11 17.84 -9.26 -0.50
C GLN A 11 18.35 -8.76 0.85
N ALA A 12 18.58 -7.45 1.00
CA ALA A 12 19.05 -6.86 2.24
C ALA A 12 17.93 -6.70 3.27
N LEU A 13 16.66 -6.62 2.83
CA LEU A 13 15.53 -6.39 3.72
C LEU A 13 15.40 -7.49 4.78
N ASN A 14 15.65 -7.13 6.03
CA ASN A 14 15.48 -8.00 7.18
C ASN A 14 14.99 -7.22 8.41
N LEU A 15 14.67 -7.93 9.49
CA LEU A 15 14.10 -7.35 10.71
C LEU A 15 15.02 -6.34 11.41
N PHE A 16 16.33 -6.41 11.18
CA PHE A 16 17.33 -5.63 11.92
C PHE A 16 17.92 -4.48 11.10
N HIS A 17 17.80 -4.54 9.77
CA HIS A 17 18.44 -3.58 8.87
C HIS A 17 17.39 -2.86 8.03
N PRO A 18 17.08 -1.60 8.36
CA PRO A 18 16.18 -0.79 7.57
C PRO A 18 16.85 -0.37 6.26
N ILE A 19 16.06 -0.29 5.19
CA ILE A 19 16.51 0.19 3.88
C ILE A 19 16.17 1.66 3.77
N GLN A 20 17.13 2.46 3.34
CA GLN A 20 16.95 3.90 3.14
C GLN A 20 16.94 4.22 1.66
N LEU A 21 15.88 4.88 1.22
CA LEU A 21 15.66 5.32 -0.14
C LEU A 21 15.42 6.83 -0.16
N LYS A 22 15.72 7.47 -1.28
CA LYS A 22 15.24 8.81 -1.59
C LYS A 22 14.31 8.74 -2.78
N ALA A 23 13.08 9.22 -2.66
CA ALA A 23 12.09 9.19 -3.73
C ALA A 23 11.49 10.57 -3.93
N ASP A 24 11.67 11.20 -5.09
CA ASP A 24 11.18 12.55 -5.42
C ASP A 24 11.42 13.60 -4.31
N GLY A 25 12.58 13.53 -3.65
CA GLY A 25 12.95 14.43 -2.55
C GLY A 25 12.49 13.99 -1.16
N TYR A 26 11.71 12.92 -1.04
CA TYR A 26 11.31 12.33 0.23
C TYR A 26 12.34 11.31 0.72
N ASP A 27 12.73 11.42 1.99
CA ASP A 27 13.52 10.40 2.67
C ASP A 27 12.61 9.26 3.13
N ILE A 28 12.79 8.08 2.55
CA ILE A 28 11.97 6.90 2.83
C ILE A 28 12.80 5.86 3.57
N THR A 29 12.24 5.33 4.65
CA THR A 29 12.82 4.19 5.35
C THR A 29 11.86 3.01 5.30
N LEU A 30 12.34 1.88 4.83
CA LEU A 30 11.61 0.61 4.80
C LEU A 30 12.12 -0.27 5.94
N VAL A 31 11.21 -0.74 6.79
CA VAL A 31 11.55 -1.62 7.92
C VAL A 31 10.70 -2.88 7.82
N LEU A 32 11.32 -4.05 7.99
CA LEU A 32 10.55 -5.27 8.15
C LEU A 32 10.11 -5.38 9.62
N GLU A 33 8.81 -5.39 9.88
CA GLU A 33 8.23 -5.43 11.22
C GLU A 33 7.34 -6.67 11.40
N PRO A 34 7.43 -7.36 12.55
CA PRO A 34 6.48 -8.41 12.90
C PRO A 34 5.13 -7.79 13.26
N VAL A 35 4.10 -8.09 12.48
CA VAL A 35 2.71 -7.63 12.72
C VAL A 35 1.91 -8.69 13.48
N SER A 36 2.30 -9.95 13.37
CA SER A 36 1.79 -11.04 14.20
C SER A 36 2.87 -12.13 14.34
N VAL A 37 2.60 -13.14 15.16
CA VAL A 37 3.49 -14.30 15.37
C VAL A 37 3.93 -14.96 14.05
N TYR A 38 3.07 -14.90 13.01
CA TYR A 38 3.29 -15.60 11.75
C TYR A 38 3.50 -14.66 10.55
N GLN A 39 3.51 -13.34 10.76
CA GLN A 39 3.48 -12.39 9.65
C GLN A 39 4.38 -11.19 9.90
N ASN A 40 5.32 -11.01 8.98
CA ASN A 40 6.09 -9.78 8.86
C ASN A 40 5.51 -8.91 7.74
N ARG A 41 5.58 -7.59 7.90
CA ARG A 41 5.24 -6.61 6.86
C ARG A 41 6.32 -5.55 6.74
N ILE A 42 6.41 -4.96 5.56
CA ILE A 42 7.33 -3.87 5.27
C ILE A 42 6.62 -2.57 5.62
N MET A 43 7.08 -1.90 6.67
CA MET A 43 6.57 -0.61 7.10
C MET A 43 7.34 0.51 6.41
N VAL A 44 6.59 1.48 5.86
CA VAL A 44 7.14 2.67 5.21
C VAL A 44 7.09 3.86 6.17
N TYR A 45 8.26 4.46 6.42
CA TYR A 45 8.42 5.71 7.15
C TYR A 45 8.87 6.82 6.21
N ILE A 46 8.28 8.01 6.32
CA ILE A 46 8.57 9.17 5.48
C ILE A 46 9.16 10.26 6.36
N GLY A 47 10.39 10.70 6.08
CA GLY A 47 11.17 11.55 6.98
C GLY A 47 11.37 10.92 8.36
N GLY A 48 11.51 9.60 8.40
CA GLY A 48 11.70 8.82 9.64
C GLY A 48 10.48 8.73 10.55
N LYS A 49 9.28 9.13 10.10
CA LYS A 49 8.05 9.11 10.91
C LYS A 49 6.91 8.47 10.15
N PHE A 50 5.94 7.95 10.90
CA PHE A 50 4.61 7.65 10.39
C PHE A 50 3.63 8.67 10.97
N ARG A 51 2.73 9.23 10.15
CA ARG A 51 1.71 10.17 10.59
C ARG A 51 0.32 9.65 10.22
N GLY A 52 -0.58 9.54 11.20
CA GLY A 52 -1.95 9.08 11.00
C GLY A 52 -2.73 9.91 9.96
N LYS A 53 -2.40 11.20 9.79
CA LYS A 53 -2.98 12.07 8.76
C LYS A 53 -2.86 11.48 7.34
N TRP A 54 -1.80 10.72 7.06
CA TRP A 54 -1.59 10.12 5.75
C TRP A 54 -2.60 9.00 5.45
N ILE A 55 -3.21 8.40 6.47
CA ILE A 55 -4.31 7.44 6.29
C ILE A 55 -5.64 8.18 6.13
N ALA A 56 -5.84 9.23 6.93
CA ALA A 56 -7.12 9.94 7.01
C ALA A 56 -7.39 10.89 5.83
N GLU A 57 -6.35 11.59 5.35
CA GLU A 57 -6.49 12.72 4.42
C GLU A 57 -5.89 12.41 3.05
N ASP A 58 -6.42 13.07 2.02
CA ASP A 58 -5.84 13.02 0.68
C ASP A 58 -4.64 13.95 0.56
N CYS A 59 -3.44 13.37 0.72
CA CYS A 59 -2.18 14.07 0.59
C CYS A 59 -1.22 13.34 -0.36
N GLU A 60 -0.19 14.06 -0.80
CA GLU A 60 0.82 13.55 -1.74
C GLU A 60 1.55 12.32 -1.19
N GLU A 61 1.91 12.32 0.10
CA GLU A 61 2.60 11.20 0.73
C GLU A 61 1.78 9.90 0.65
N ARG A 62 0.45 10.01 0.82
CA ARG A 62 -0.45 8.87 0.71
C ARG A 62 -0.46 8.29 -0.70
N ARG A 63 -0.61 9.15 -1.71
CA ARG A 63 -0.68 8.73 -3.12
C ARG A 63 0.63 8.09 -3.59
N ARG A 64 1.75 8.52 -3.02
CA ARG A 64 3.11 8.09 -3.42
C ARG A 64 3.59 6.83 -2.72
N PHE A 65 3.23 6.64 -1.45
CA PHE A 65 3.90 5.68 -0.58
C PHE A 65 2.97 4.72 0.17
N LEU A 66 1.66 5.00 0.26
CA LEU A 66 0.71 4.14 0.97
C LEU A 66 -0.04 3.21 0.02
N GLN A 67 -0.28 1.98 0.49
CA GLN A 67 -1.06 0.99 -0.21
C GLN A 67 -2.56 1.26 -0.05
N GLU A 68 -3.30 1.34 -1.16
CA GLU A 68 -4.76 1.33 -1.18
C GLU A 68 -5.30 -0.10 -1.04
N HIS A 69 -6.17 -0.34 -0.06
CA HIS A 69 -7.00 -1.54 0.05
C HIS A 69 -8.46 -1.19 -0.21
N ARG A 70 -9.07 -1.88 -1.16
CA ARG A 70 -10.50 -1.76 -1.45
C ARG A 70 -11.27 -2.85 -0.74
N HIS A 71 -12.23 -2.45 0.07
CA HIS A 71 -13.08 -3.32 0.86
C HIS A 71 -14.49 -3.24 0.31
N SER A 72 -15.15 -4.39 0.17
CA SER A 72 -16.56 -4.38 -0.18
C SER A 72 -17.41 -4.17 1.06
N LEU A 73 -18.43 -3.33 0.94
CA LEU A 73 -19.43 -3.13 1.99
C LEU A 73 -20.36 -4.33 2.13
N LEU A 74 -20.40 -5.20 1.12
CA LEU A 74 -21.17 -6.43 1.14
C LEU A 74 -20.31 -7.61 1.60
N ASN A 75 -20.81 -8.36 2.58
CA ASN A 75 -20.23 -9.64 2.96
C ASN A 75 -20.52 -10.71 1.89
N HIS A 76 -19.94 -11.91 2.06
CA HIS A 76 -20.05 -12.98 1.07
C HIS A 76 -21.52 -13.39 0.78
N LYS A 77 -22.37 -13.47 1.81
CA LYS A 77 -23.78 -13.87 1.67
C LYS A 77 -24.58 -12.78 0.94
N GLU A 78 -24.33 -11.51 1.27
CA GLU A 78 -24.96 -10.37 0.62
C GLU A 78 -24.55 -10.25 -0.83
N LYS A 79 -23.27 -10.45 -1.16
CA LYS A 79 -22.81 -10.51 -2.57
C LYS A 79 -23.54 -11.59 -3.35
N ALA A 80 -23.74 -12.77 -2.76
CA ALA A 80 -24.47 -13.85 -3.41
C ALA A 80 -25.94 -13.50 -3.66
N LYS A 81 -26.60 -12.84 -2.69
CA LYS A 81 -27.97 -12.33 -2.86
C LYS A 81 -28.04 -11.23 -3.92
N PHE A 82 -27.10 -10.28 -3.88
CA PHE A 82 -27.00 -9.17 -4.83
C PHE A 82 -26.87 -9.68 -6.27
N LYS A 83 -26.04 -10.71 -6.51
CA LYS A 83 -25.88 -11.33 -7.83
C LYS A 83 -27.15 -12.01 -8.37
N LYS A 84 -28.08 -12.42 -7.49
CA LYS A 84 -29.36 -13.02 -7.88
C LYS A 84 -30.42 -11.98 -8.26
N LEU A 85 -30.21 -10.70 -7.94
CA LEU A 85 -31.14 -9.64 -8.32
C LEU A 85 -31.14 -9.42 -9.85
N PRO A 86 -32.24 -8.95 -10.44
CA PRO A 86 -32.26 -8.53 -11.84
C PRO A 86 -31.17 -7.49 -12.14
N LYS A 87 -30.54 -7.54 -13.31
CA LYS A 87 -29.44 -6.62 -13.69
C LYS A 87 -29.82 -5.15 -13.55
N ARG A 88 -31.07 -4.79 -13.86
CA ARG A 88 -31.60 -3.43 -13.68
C ARG A 88 -31.51 -2.98 -12.22
N MET A 89 -31.98 -3.82 -11.30
CA MET A 89 -31.94 -3.54 -9.85
C MET A 89 -30.50 -3.46 -9.32
N GLN A 90 -29.60 -4.31 -9.82
CA GLN A 90 -28.18 -4.24 -9.46
C GLN A 90 -27.57 -2.87 -9.83
N LYS A 91 -27.88 -2.37 -11.04
CA LYS A 91 -27.40 -1.08 -11.52
C LYS A 91 -27.96 0.08 -10.69
N GLU A 92 -29.27 0.08 -10.44
CA GLU A 92 -29.92 1.10 -9.61
C GLU A 92 -29.31 1.16 -8.19
N LEU A 93 -29.02 0.01 -7.58
CA LEU A 93 -28.38 -0.05 -6.26
C LEU A 93 -26.92 0.42 -6.28
N GLN A 94 -26.16 0.09 -7.33
CA GLN A 94 -24.77 0.54 -7.51
C GLN A 94 -24.68 2.05 -7.77
N GLU A 95 -25.66 2.63 -8.45
CA GLU A 95 -25.74 4.08 -8.69
C GLU A 95 -26.15 4.83 -7.41
N LYS A 96 -27.05 4.24 -6.62
CA LYS A 96 -27.60 4.89 -5.42
C LYS A 96 -26.69 4.79 -4.21
N TYR A 97 -25.91 3.71 -4.07
CA TYR A 97 -25.11 3.45 -2.87
C TYR A 97 -23.68 3.04 -3.22
N PRO A 98 -22.68 3.49 -2.42
CA PRO A 98 -21.33 2.96 -2.55
C PRO A 98 -21.32 1.47 -2.23
N MET A 99 -20.65 0.66 -3.07
CA MET A 99 -20.51 -0.79 -2.87
C MET A 99 -19.19 -1.18 -2.18
N GLN A 100 -18.27 -0.22 -2.09
CA GLN A 100 -16.93 -0.40 -1.58
C GLN A 100 -16.43 0.86 -0.90
N TYR A 101 -15.47 0.70 0.00
CA TYR A 101 -14.69 1.79 0.57
C TYR A 101 -13.20 1.46 0.46
N SER A 102 -12.36 2.49 0.45
CA SER A 102 -10.91 2.33 0.43
C SER A 102 -10.32 2.65 1.80
N SER A 103 -9.29 1.90 2.19
CA SER A 103 -8.44 2.21 3.34
C SER A 103 -6.98 2.27 2.89
N PHE A 104 -6.18 3.12 3.50
CA PHE A 104 -4.77 3.26 3.16
C PHE A 104 -3.89 2.75 4.29
N THR A 105 -2.79 2.08 3.95
CA THR A 105 -1.83 1.58 4.93
C THR A 105 -0.39 1.80 4.47
N PRO A 106 0.53 2.17 5.37
CA PRO A 106 1.96 2.22 5.08
C PRO A 106 2.61 0.83 5.06
N GLN A 107 1.87 -0.23 5.40
CA GLN A 107 2.39 -1.59 5.54
C GLN A 107 2.18 -2.42 4.27
N TRP A 108 3.25 -3.02 3.77
CA TRP A 108 3.24 -3.85 2.58
C TRP A 108 3.53 -5.31 2.93
N SER A 109 2.74 -6.25 2.41
CA SER A 109 2.99 -7.68 2.56
C SER A 109 3.94 -8.25 1.50
N SER A 110 4.29 -7.46 0.48
CA SER A 110 5.10 -7.92 -0.65
C SER A 110 6.02 -6.81 -1.14
N PHE A 111 7.31 -7.11 -1.19
CA PHE A 111 8.33 -6.21 -1.76
C PHE A 111 8.03 -5.88 -3.23
N ARG A 112 7.59 -6.89 -4.01
CA ARG A 112 7.17 -6.71 -5.40
C ARG A 112 6.01 -5.70 -5.54
N ALA A 113 5.00 -5.79 -4.67
CA ALA A 113 3.87 -4.86 -4.69
C ALA A 113 4.31 -3.43 -4.33
N LEU A 114 5.16 -3.31 -3.30
CA LEU A 114 5.77 -2.03 -2.89
C LEU A 114 6.55 -1.40 -4.04
N LYS A 115 7.49 -2.15 -4.64
CA LYS A 115 8.28 -1.71 -5.79
C LYS A 115 7.39 -1.24 -6.93
N LYS A 116 6.38 -2.02 -7.31
CA LYS A 116 5.46 -1.66 -8.40
C LYS A 116 4.75 -0.33 -8.11
N HIS A 117 4.27 -0.13 -6.89
CA HIS A 117 3.61 1.12 -6.50
C HIS A 117 4.58 2.30 -6.52
N PHE A 118 5.76 2.14 -5.91
CA PHE A 118 6.75 3.20 -5.84
C PHE A 118 7.18 3.65 -7.24
N CYS A 119 7.45 2.72 -8.16
CA CYS A 119 7.80 3.05 -9.55
C CYS A 119 6.64 3.68 -10.34
N ALA A 120 5.39 3.42 -9.98
CA ALA A 120 4.24 4.01 -10.66
C ALA A 120 3.96 5.45 -10.19
N ASN A 121 4.28 5.76 -8.93
CA ASN A 121 3.88 7.01 -8.29
C ASN A 121 5.04 7.97 -8.01
N ASN A 122 6.27 7.62 -8.39
CA ASN A 122 7.45 8.49 -8.23
C ASN A 122 8.29 8.51 -9.50
N GLN A 123 8.93 9.64 -9.80
CA GLN A 123 9.73 9.84 -11.01
C GLN A 123 11.19 9.42 -10.80
N SER A 124 11.76 9.78 -9.66
CA SER A 124 13.11 9.42 -9.24
C SER A 124 13.08 8.65 -7.93
N ILE A 125 13.83 7.55 -7.89
CA ILE A 125 14.04 6.75 -6.69
C ILE A 125 15.52 6.36 -6.65
N GLU A 126 16.17 6.58 -5.52
CA GLU A 126 17.58 6.31 -5.28
C GLU A 126 17.73 5.43 -4.03
N LEU A 127 18.63 4.45 -4.10
CA LEU A 127 18.99 3.63 -2.95
C LEU A 127 20.14 4.29 -2.21
N LEU A 128 19.90 4.71 -0.97
CA LEU A 128 20.93 5.34 -0.12
C LEU A 128 21.66 4.30 0.72
N LYS A 129 20.92 3.37 1.31
CA LYS A 129 21.46 2.31 2.17
C LYS A 129 20.61 1.04 2.06
N ALA A 130 21.28 -0.10 1.85
CA ALA A 130 20.74 -1.46 1.91
C ALA A 130 21.61 -2.29 2.84
#